data_AF-A0A1X0P3T7-F1
#
_entry.id   AF-A0A1X0P3T7-F1
#
_cell.length_a   1.000
_cell.length_b   1.000
_cell.length_c   1.000
_cell.angle_alpha   90.00
_cell.angle_beta   90.00
_cell.angle_gamma   90.00
#
_symmetry.space_group_name_H-M   'P 1'
#
loop_
_entity.id
_entity.type
_entity.pdbx_description
1 polymer ?
#
loop_
_entity_poly.entity_id
_entity_poly.type
_entity_poly.pdbx_seq_one_letter_code
_entity_poly.pdbx_strand_id
1 'polypeptide(L)'
;MSTDPANRLEELQAQLRTRKEALRTRVDALLKEAGDSELPPLEALREERMRLIREVQHHKDDGDAMALQIESNEDAAAVYRVAARVQRFEYFADSVETYVEKELPEEIAQVAAHDKNHSEDEVAAYITELQEKREAELKKINNLQERTAKRAQDLRNGPKLEQGEVNAHSRSMKAKEEELDKETKDTIEYTSEVRNEKQELLAKVKTLRQEKSKLQAELLDEKHKGEKAINDLKSRIRHAEMTNTRDTRRCQELNSSNAALTTNAQILMGQLNVEHYGVDGAPSEKKLLQERKSEERRAAKQLAQQPEEENHHHQETEDGHSSHNNHTPYHRNETGNSVAAGSGISSRRQSAAAKPPLVALKHTESQLNREAALRAEVGHRREEEVSAARARRRSSTQLSQASEH
;
A
#
# COMPACT_ATOMS: atom_id res chain seq x y z
N MET A 1 71.01 -43.94 18.69
CA MET A 1 71.26 -42.82 17.77
C MET A 1 72.76 -42.62 17.70
N SER A 2 73.39 -43.16 16.66
CA SER A 2 74.85 -43.13 16.49
C SER A 2 75.34 -41.68 16.33
N THR A 3 76.39 -41.29 17.02
CA THR A 3 76.96 -39.91 17.01
C THR A 3 77.98 -39.69 15.88
N ASP A 4 78.18 -40.69 15.02
CA ASP A 4 79.10 -40.62 13.89
C ASP A 4 78.34 -40.17 12.61
N PRO A 5 78.71 -39.05 11.97
CA PRO A 5 77.98 -38.50 10.83
C PRO A 5 77.88 -39.44 9.62
N ALA A 6 78.85 -40.34 9.43
CA ALA A 6 78.82 -41.33 8.36
C ALA A 6 77.71 -42.37 8.58
N ASN A 7 77.62 -42.90 9.81
CA ASN A 7 76.59 -43.87 10.19
C ASN A 7 75.18 -43.25 10.16
N ARG A 8 75.06 -41.96 10.50
CA ARG A 8 73.78 -41.23 10.43
C ARG A 8 73.31 -40.97 9.01
N LEU A 9 74.22 -40.74 8.06
CA LEU A 9 73.89 -40.63 6.64
C LEU A 9 73.40 -41.97 6.09
N GLU A 10 74.04 -43.06 6.47
CA GLU A 10 73.65 -44.41 6.05
C GLU A 10 72.29 -44.81 6.62
N GLU A 11 72.02 -44.51 7.89
CA GLU A 11 70.69 -44.69 8.52
C GLU A 11 69.60 -43.86 7.81
N LEU A 12 69.86 -42.59 7.47
CA LEU A 12 68.90 -41.75 6.75
C LEU A 12 68.67 -42.23 5.32
N GLN A 13 69.70 -42.73 4.64
CA GLN A 13 69.56 -43.32 3.31
C GLN A 13 68.76 -44.62 3.37
N ALA A 14 68.99 -45.46 4.38
CA ALA A 14 68.21 -46.67 4.61
C ALA A 14 66.73 -46.32 4.89
N GLN A 15 66.46 -45.33 5.74
CA GLN A 15 65.10 -44.84 6.01
C GLN A 15 64.43 -44.23 4.78
N LEU A 16 65.18 -43.55 3.90
CA LEU A 16 64.66 -43.05 2.63
C LEU A 16 64.36 -44.18 1.65
N ARG A 17 65.18 -45.23 1.61
CA ARG A 17 64.93 -46.41 0.76
C ARG A 17 63.68 -47.15 1.23
N THR A 18 63.56 -47.43 2.52
CA THR A 18 62.37 -48.10 3.08
C THR A 18 61.10 -47.27 2.88
N ARG A 19 61.16 -45.94 3.04
CA ARG A 19 60.03 -45.05 2.71
C ARG A 19 59.69 -45.06 1.22
N LYS A 20 60.70 -45.04 0.34
CA LYS A 20 60.47 -45.09 -1.12
C LYS A 20 59.86 -46.43 -1.53
N GLU A 21 60.31 -47.53 -0.95
CA GLU A 21 59.75 -48.86 -1.18
C GLU A 21 58.32 -48.95 -0.66
N ALA A 22 58.04 -48.48 0.56
CA ALA A 22 56.68 -48.43 1.11
C ALA A 22 55.72 -47.58 0.27
N LEU A 23 56.20 -46.45 -0.27
CA LEU A 23 55.43 -45.61 -1.18
C LEU A 23 55.18 -46.31 -2.52
N ARG A 24 56.19 -46.96 -3.10
CA ARG A 24 56.03 -47.74 -4.33
C ARG A 24 55.03 -48.87 -4.15
N THR A 25 55.13 -49.65 -3.07
CA THR A 25 54.16 -50.72 -2.79
C THR A 25 52.75 -50.19 -2.58
N ARG A 26 52.60 -48.99 -2.01
CA ARG A 26 51.29 -48.35 -1.83
C ARG A 26 50.71 -47.85 -3.15
N VAL A 27 51.54 -47.28 -4.02
CA VAL A 27 51.14 -46.87 -5.37
C VAL A 27 50.77 -48.10 -6.20
N ASP A 28 51.57 -49.17 -6.17
CA ASP A 28 51.30 -50.42 -6.89
C ASP A 28 50.05 -51.12 -6.36
N ALA A 29 49.76 -51.03 -5.06
CA ALA A 29 48.52 -51.54 -4.48
C ALA A 29 47.31 -50.73 -4.96
N LEU A 30 47.39 -49.40 -4.96
CA LEU A 30 46.31 -48.52 -5.45
C LEU A 30 46.07 -48.69 -6.95
N LEU A 31 47.11 -48.90 -7.75
CA LEU A 31 47.02 -49.18 -9.18
C LEU A 31 46.37 -50.55 -9.45
N LYS A 32 46.67 -51.57 -8.64
CA LYS A 32 46.00 -52.88 -8.71
C LYS A 32 44.54 -52.84 -8.27
N GLU A 33 44.19 -51.99 -7.31
CA GLU A 33 42.83 -51.83 -6.78
C GLU A 33 41.93 -51.02 -7.73
N ALA A 34 42.50 -50.06 -8.45
CA ALA A 34 41.80 -49.20 -9.41
C ALA A 34 41.74 -49.76 -10.84
N GLY A 35 42.42 -50.88 -11.13
CA GLY A 35 42.49 -51.48 -12.45
C GLY A 35 43.28 -50.62 -13.45
N ASP A 36 44.54 -50.99 -13.71
CA ASP A 36 45.41 -50.32 -14.70
C ASP A 36 44.79 -50.19 -16.11
N SER A 37 43.74 -50.95 -16.40
CA SER A 37 43.02 -50.96 -17.68
C SER A 37 41.98 -49.83 -17.85
N GLU A 38 41.63 -49.08 -16.80
CA GLU A 38 40.59 -48.03 -16.87
C GLU A 38 41.15 -46.60 -16.83
N LEU A 39 42.45 -46.42 -16.57
CA LEU A 39 43.08 -45.11 -16.54
C LEU A 39 43.43 -44.63 -17.96
N PRO A 40 42.93 -43.45 -18.39
CA PRO A 40 43.33 -42.87 -19.67
C PRO A 40 44.85 -42.70 -19.74
N PRO A 41 45.45 -42.77 -20.95
CA PRO A 41 46.89 -42.59 -21.10
C PRO A 41 47.33 -41.23 -20.54
N LEU A 42 48.54 -41.16 -20.01
CA LEU A 42 49.08 -39.98 -19.33
C LEU A 42 48.99 -38.70 -20.20
N GLU A 43 49.10 -38.86 -21.52
CA GLU A 43 48.94 -37.79 -22.49
C GLU A 43 47.51 -37.25 -22.53
N ALA A 44 46.50 -38.12 -22.54
CA ALA A 44 45.09 -37.73 -22.48
C ALA A 44 44.75 -36.99 -21.17
N LEU A 45 45.29 -37.45 -20.02
CA LEU A 45 45.11 -36.75 -18.75
C LEU A 45 45.81 -35.39 -18.71
N ARG A 46 46.97 -35.25 -19.38
CA ARG A 46 47.67 -33.95 -19.51
C ARG A 46 46.89 -32.99 -20.41
N GLU A 47 46.35 -33.48 -21.52
CA GLU A 47 45.50 -32.69 -22.41
C GLU A 47 44.21 -32.24 -21.74
N GLU A 48 43.55 -33.15 -21.02
CA GLU A 48 42.33 -32.85 -20.25
C GLU A 48 42.61 -31.86 -19.11
N ARG A 49 43.72 -32.04 -18.38
CA ARG A 49 44.18 -31.06 -17.39
C ARG A 49 44.41 -29.69 -18.03
N MET A 50 45.06 -29.62 -19.19
CA MET A 50 45.29 -28.36 -19.90
C MET A 50 44.01 -27.75 -20.46
N ARG A 51 43.02 -28.57 -20.82
CA ARG A 51 41.68 -28.12 -21.23
C ARG A 51 40.93 -27.53 -20.04
N LEU A 52 40.88 -28.25 -18.91
CA LEU A 52 40.23 -27.79 -17.68
C LEU A 52 40.90 -26.52 -17.13
N ILE A 53 42.23 -26.41 -17.19
CA ILE A 53 42.93 -25.18 -16.79
C ILE A 53 42.50 -23.99 -17.68
N ARG A 54 42.37 -24.20 -19.00
CA ARG A 54 41.88 -23.16 -19.92
C ARG A 54 40.44 -22.78 -19.66
N GLU A 55 39.59 -23.77 -19.36
CA GLU A 55 38.16 -23.54 -19.06
C GLU A 55 37.97 -22.82 -17.73
N VAL A 56 38.70 -23.21 -16.69
CA VAL A 56 38.72 -22.49 -15.40
C VAL A 56 39.26 -21.07 -15.58
N GLN A 57 40.31 -20.88 -16.37
CA GLN A 57 40.84 -19.55 -16.66
C GLN A 57 39.83 -18.70 -17.44
N HIS A 58 39.16 -19.26 -18.43
CA HIS A 58 38.10 -18.57 -19.18
C HIS A 58 36.95 -18.15 -18.27
N HIS A 59 36.45 -19.05 -17.41
CA HIS A 59 35.39 -18.71 -16.45
C HIS A 59 35.83 -17.67 -15.43
N LYS A 60 37.11 -17.69 -15.03
CA LYS A 60 37.67 -16.66 -14.16
C LYS A 60 37.73 -15.32 -14.86
N ASP A 61 38.25 -15.28 -16.09
CA ASP A 61 38.35 -14.06 -16.88
C ASP A 61 36.95 -13.49 -17.21
N ASP A 62 35.97 -14.35 -17.50
CA ASP A 62 34.56 -13.96 -17.67
C ASP A 62 33.96 -13.40 -16.37
N GLY A 63 34.24 -14.05 -15.24
CA GLY A 63 33.79 -13.61 -13.92
C GLY A 63 34.38 -12.24 -13.54
N ASP A 64 35.67 -12.06 -13.77
CA ASP A 64 36.38 -10.79 -13.55
C ASP A 64 35.86 -9.70 -14.51
N ALA A 65 35.52 -10.05 -15.76
CA ALA A 65 34.90 -9.13 -16.71
C ALA A 65 33.47 -8.72 -16.31
N MET A 66 32.66 -9.65 -15.80
CA MET A 66 31.33 -9.35 -15.27
C MET A 66 31.40 -8.52 -13.99
N ALA A 67 32.35 -8.80 -13.10
CA ALA A 67 32.59 -7.99 -11.90
C ALA A 67 32.97 -6.55 -12.28
N LEU A 68 33.88 -6.38 -13.22
CA LEU A 68 34.24 -5.07 -13.78
C LEU A 68 33.04 -4.36 -14.43
N GLN A 69 32.17 -5.09 -15.15
CA GLN A 69 30.94 -4.50 -15.71
C GLN A 69 29.98 -4.02 -14.63
N ILE A 70 29.81 -4.80 -13.55
CA ILE A 70 28.95 -4.43 -12.41
C ILE A 70 29.54 -3.22 -11.67
N GLU A 71 30.85 -3.20 -11.44
CA GLU A 71 31.54 -2.07 -10.79
C GLU A 71 31.57 -0.81 -11.67
N SER A 72 31.63 -0.97 -13.00
CA SER A 72 31.60 0.14 -13.96
C SER A 72 30.20 0.73 -14.16
N ASN A 73 29.15 0.00 -13.78
CA ASN A 73 27.79 0.52 -13.79
C ASN A 73 27.59 1.39 -12.54
N GLU A 74 27.78 2.70 -12.70
CA GLU A 74 27.57 3.71 -11.65
C GLU A 74 26.15 3.66 -11.03
N ASP A 75 25.19 3.10 -11.77
CA ASP A 75 23.79 2.91 -11.34
C ASP A 75 23.51 1.59 -10.59
N ALA A 76 24.49 0.70 -10.42
CA ALA A 76 24.28 -0.58 -9.73
C ALA A 76 23.75 -0.39 -8.29
N ALA A 77 24.21 0.67 -7.60
CA ALA A 77 23.71 1.04 -6.28
C ALA A 77 22.21 1.43 -6.29
N ALA A 78 21.71 2.01 -7.38
CA ALA A 78 20.29 2.30 -7.53
C ALA A 78 19.49 1.01 -7.75
N VAL A 79 20.02 0.07 -8.54
CA VAL A 79 19.39 -1.24 -8.77
C VAL A 79 19.27 -2.05 -7.47
N TYR A 80 20.31 -2.10 -6.63
CA TYR A 80 20.24 -2.79 -5.33
C TYR A 80 19.22 -2.15 -4.38
N ARG A 81 19.10 -0.83 -4.38
CA ARG A 81 18.08 -0.12 -3.56
C ARG A 81 16.66 -0.42 -4.04
N VAL A 82 16.46 -0.49 -5.36
CA VAL A 82 15.18 -0.86 -5.96
C VAL A 82 14.86 -2.32 -5.66
N ALA A 83 15.80 -3.24 -5.84
CA ALA A 83 15.62 -4.65 -5.51
C ALA A 83 15.27 -4.86 -4.03
N ALA A 84 15.99 -4.21 -3.10
CA ALA A 84 15.67 -4.26 -1.67
C ALA A 84 14.31 -3.61 -1.34
N ARG A 85 13.82 -2.68 -2.15
CA ARG A 85 12.47 -2.12 -2.01
C ARG A 85 11.41 -3.10 -2.53
N VAL A 86 11.64 -3.73 -3.68
CA VAL A 86 10.75 -4.76 -4.24
C VAL A 86 10.61 -5.93 -3.28
N GLN A 87 11.72 -6.46 -2.76
CA GLN A 87 11.70 -7.57 -1.80
C GLN A 87 10.91 -7.24 -0.51
N ARG A 88 10.98 -5.98 -0.04
CA ARG A 88 10.16 -5.53 1.09
C ARG A 88 8.68 -5.46 0.77
N PHE A 89 8.33 -5.09 -0.46
CA PHE A 89 6.94 -5.09 -0.90
C PHE A 89 6.39 -6.50 -1.12
N GLU A 90 7.20 -7.42 -1.62
CA GLU A 90 6.85 -8.85 -1.73
C GLU A 90 6.58 -9.43 -0.34
N TYR A 91 7.49 -9.23 0.62
CA TYR A 91 7.27 -9.68 2.00
C TYR A 91 6.01 -9.08 2.62
N PHE A 92 5.76 -7.79 2.37
CA PHE A 92 4.54 -7.14 2.84
C PHE A 92 3.29 -7.74 2.19
N ALA A 93 3.32 -8.01 0.88
CA ALA A 93 2.20 -8.63 0.17
C ALA A 93 1.90 -10.03 0.71
N ASP A 94 2.91 -10.87 0.90
CA ASP A 94 2.77 -12.22 1.48
C ASP A 94 2.23 -12.17 2.91
N SER A 95 2.70 -11.20 3.71
CA SER A 95 2.22 -11.00 5.07
C SER A 95 0.75 -10.54 5.10
N VAL A 96 0.34 -9.67 4.17
CA VAL A 96 -1.04 -9.21 4.05
C VAL A 96 -1.94 -10.34 3.56
N GLU A 97 -1.50 -11.14 2.60
CA GLU A 97 -2.23 -12.33 2.13
C GLU A 97 -2.45 -13.30 3.29
N THR A 98 -1.40 -13.58 4.07
CA THR A 98 -1.50 -14.44 5.25
C THR A 98 -2.47 -13.89 6.30
N TYR A 99 -2.42 -12.58 6.58
CA TYR A 99 -3.35 -11.94 7.50
C TYR A 99 -4.80 -12.04 7.00
N VAL A 100 -5.04 -11.73 5.72
CA VAL A 100 -6.39 -11.74 5.12
C VAL A 100 -6.96 -13.16 5.06
N GLU A 101 -6.15 -14.17 4.76
CA GLU A 101 -6.61 -15.54 4.64
C GLU A 101 -6.82 -16.24 5.99
N LYS A 102 -5.98 -15.93 6.99
CA LYS A 102 -5.96 -16.69 8.25
C LYS A 102 -6.46 -15.89 9.44
N GLU A 103 -5.94 -14.69 9.66
CA GLU A 103 -6.18 -13.93 10.89
C GLU A 103 -7.49 -13.12 10.81
N LEU A 104 -7.74 -12.46 9.68
CA LEU A 104 -8.92 -11.62 9.47
C LEU A 104 -10.25 -12.39 9.63
N PRO A 105 -10.42 -13.62 9.10
CA PRO A 105 -11.67 -14.36 9.29
C PRO A 105 -11.91 -14.73 10.75
N GLU A 106 -10.85 -15.06 11.50
CA GLU A 106 -10.94 -15.36 12.93
C GLU A 106 -11.31 -14.11 13.73
N GLU A 107 -10.70 -12.96 13.43
CA GLU A 107 -11.06 -11.67 14.06
C GLU A 107 -12.51 -11.28 13.77
N ILE A 108 -12.97 -11.40 12.52
CA ILE A 108 -14.36 -11.13 12.15
C ILE A 108 -15.31 -12.08 12.90
N ALA A 109 -14.96 -13.36 12.99
CA ALA A 109 -15.77 -14.34 13.72
C ALA A 109 -15.84 -14.04 15.22
N GLN A 110 -14.73 -13.59 15.82
CA GLN A 110 -14.69 -13.18 17.23
C GLN A 110 -15.54 -11.94 17.49
N VAL A 111 -15.44 -10.92 16.63
CA VAL A 111 -16.26 -9.70 16.74
C VAL A 111 -17.75 -10.04 16.56
N ALA A 112 -18.10 -10.85 15.56
CA ALA A 112 -19.48 -11.28 15.35
C ALA A 112 -20.03 -12.11 16.53
N ALA A 113 -19.20 -12.97 17.14
CA ALA A 113 -19.58 -13.70 18.33
C ALA A 113 -19.77 -12.79 19.55
N HIS A 114 -18.91 -11.79 19.73
CA HIS A 114 -19.04 -10.80 20.77
C HIS A 114 -20.33 -9.97 20.62
N ASP A 115 -20.62 -9.48 19.41
CA ASP A 115 -21.85 -8.74 19.11
C ASP A 115 -23.11 -9.58 19.34
N LYS A 116 -23.06 -10.86 18.95
CA LYS A 116 -24.15 -11.81 19.21
C LYS A 116 -24.38 -11.99 20.71
N ASN A 117 -23.32 -12.24 21.48
CA ASN A 117 -23.42 -12.41 22.93
C ASN A 117 -23.93 -11.13 23.60
N HIS A 118 -23.45 -9.96 23.18
CA HIS A 118 -23.91 -8.68 23.70
C HIS A 118 -25.40 -8.44 23.41
N SER A 119 -25.85 -8.76 22.19
CA SER A 119 -27.27 -8.68 21.84
C SER A 119 -28.12 -9.67 22.65
N GLU A 120 -27.63 -10.90 22.88
CA GLU A 120 -28.30 -11.88 23.72
C GLU A 120 -28.42 -11.39 25.18
N ASP A 121 -27.37 -10.76 25.72
CA ASP A 121 -27.37 -10.17 27.06
C ASP A 121 -28.34 -9.00 27.17
N GLU A 122 -28.41 -8.12 26.17
CA GLU A 122 -29.38 -7.02 26.11
C GLU A 122 -30.82 -7.54 26.06
N VAL A 123 -31.08 -8.57 25.24
CA VAL A 123 -32.39 -9.22 25.17
C VAL A 123 -32.74 -9.88 26.49
N ALA A 124 -31.79 -10.57 27.13
CA ALA A 124 -32.00 -11.17 28.45
C ALA A 124 -32.32 -10.11 29.52
N ALA A 125 -31.57 -9.00 29.55
CA ALA A 125 -31.83 -7.88 30.44
C ALA A 125 -33.23 -7.29 30.20
N TYR A 126 -33.63 -7.08 28.95
CA TYR A 126 -34.96 -6.60 28.61
C TYR A 126 -36.08 -7.57 29.02
N ILE A 127 -35.87 -8.88 28.86
CA ILE A 127 -36.79 -9.90 29.34
C ILE A 127 -36.96 -9.81 30.86
N THR A 128 -35.87 -9.65 31.61
CA THR A 128 -35.94 -9.50 33.07
C THR A 128 -36.73 -8.24 33.47
N GLU A 129 -36.48 -7.10 32.81
CA GLU A 129 -37.22 -5.86 33.06
C GLU A 129 -38.73 -6.01 32.78
N LEU A 130 -39.10 -6.73 31.71
CA LEU A 130 -40.50 -7.03 31.38
C LEU A 130 -41.14 -7.96 32.41
N GLN A 131 -40.41 -8.96 32.91
CA GLN A 131 -40.89 -9.85 33.96
C GLN A 131 -41.14 -9.08 35.26
N GLU A 132 -40.22 -8.20 35.67
CA GLU A 132 -40.38 -7.35 36.84
C GLU A 132 -41.61 -6.42 36.73
N LYS A 133 -41.79 -5.78 35.57
CA LYS A 133 -42.98 -4.94 35.30
C LYS A 133 -44.26 -5.75 35.39
N ARG A 134 -44.28 -6.95 34.78
CA ARG A 134 -45.44 -7.86 34.83
C ARG A 134 -45.75 -8.27 36.27
N GLU A 135 -44.74 -8.61 37.07
CA GLU A 135 -44.93 -8.97 38.49
C GLU A 135 -45.48 -7.80 39.30
N ALA A 136 -44.98 -6.58 39.07
CA ALA A 136 -45.47 -5.38 39.73
C ALA A 136 -46.95 -5.10 39.37
N GLU A 137 -47.33 -5.28 38.12
CA GLU A 137 -48.73 -5.16 37.68
C GLU A 137 -49.63 -6.24 38.28
N LEU A 138 -49.18 -7.50 38.30
CA LEU A 138 -49.91 -8.59 38.95
C LEU A 138 -50.13 -8.33 40.44
N LYS A 139 -49.13 -7.79 41.15
CA LYS A 139 -49.30 -7.35 42.55
C LYS A 139 -50.35 -6.26 42.69
N LYS A 140 -50.39 -5.26 41.78
CA LYS A 140 -51.43 -4.22 41.78
C LYS A 140 -52.83 -4.81 41.54
N ILE A 141 -52.96 -5.74 40.59
CA ILE A 141 -54.24 -6.42 40.30
C ILE A 141 -54.71 -7.23 41.51
N ASN A 142 -53.83 -8.02 42.14
CA ASN A 142 -54.18 -8.78 43.33
C ASN A 142 -54.64 -7.86 44.48
N ASN A 143 -53.93 -6.76 44.72
CA ASN A 143 -54.33 -5.76 45.72
C ASN A 143 -55.72 -5.16 45.42
N LEU A 144 -56.03 -4.88 44.16
CA LEU A 144 -57.36 -4.41 43.74
C LEU A 144 -58.43 -5.49 43.93
N GLN A 145 -58.15 -6.74 43.57
CA GLN A 145 -59.07 -7.85 43.78
C GLN A 145 -59.36 -8.07 45.27
N GLU A 146 -58.34 -8.03 46.14
CA GLU A 146 -58.52 -8.12 47.59
C GLU A 146 -59.36 -6.98 48.15
N ARG A 147 -59.13 -5.73 47.70
CA ARG A 147 -59.95 -4.57 48.11
C ARG A 147 -61.40 -4.71 47.65
N THR A 148 -61.61 -5.15 46.41
CA THR A 148 -62.95 -5.37 45.86
C THR A 148 -63.66 -6.51 46.59
N ALA A 149 -62.95 -7.59 46.92
CA ALA A 149 -63.50 -8.71 47.70
C ALA A 149 -63.87 -8.28 49.12
N LYS A 150 -63.03 -7.48 49.79
CA LYS A 150 -63.33 -6.89 51.12
C LYS A 150 -64.58 -6.01 51.05
N ARG A 151 -64.70 -5.11 50.07
CA ARG A 151 -65.92 -4.30 49.89
C ARG A 151 -67.16 -5.11 49.60
N ALA A 152 -67.06 -6.12 48.74
CA ALA A 152 -68.18 -7.02 48.46
C ALA A 152 -68.59 -7.81 49.71
N GLN A 153 -67.64 -8.20 50.55
CA GLN A 153 -67.90 -8.85 51.82
C GLN A 153 -68.54 -7.89 52.84
N ASP A 154 -68.09 -6.64 52.91
CA ASP A 154 -68.68 -5.59 53.76
C ASP A 154 -70.12 -5.27 53.33
N LEU A 155 -70.38 -5.18 52.02
CA LEU A 155 -71.72 -5.02 51.46
C LEU A 155 -72.63 -6.23 51.75
N ARG A 156 -72.08 -7.45 51.70
CA ARG A 156 -72.82 -8.70 51.98
C ARG A 156 -73.09 -8.91 53.47
N ASN A 157 -72.20 -8.42 54.34
CA ASN A 157 -72.37 -8.51 55.79
C ASN A 157 -73.31 -7.44 56.35
N GLY A 158 -73.69 -6.43 55.56
CA GLY A 158 -74.59 -5.35 55.97
C GLY A 158 -74.06 -4.53 57.15
N PRO A 159 -74.72 -3.43 57.54
CA PRO A 159 -74.33 -2.68 58.73
C PRO A 159 -74.46 -3.60 59.95
N LYS A 160 -73.36 -3.80 60.70
CA LYS A 160 -73.37 -4.57 61.94
C LYS A 160 -74.37 -3.93 62.91
N LEU A 161 -75.49 -4.62 63.11
CA LEU A 161 -76.45 -4.35 64.17
C LEU A 161 -75.81 -4.78 65.51
N GLU A 162 -74.98 -3.93 66.09
CA GLU A 162 -74.79 -3.96 67.53
C GLU A 162 -76.06 -3.36 68.16
N GLN A 163 -76.85 -4.25 68.78
CA GLN A 163 -78.04 -3.93 69.58
C GLN A 163 -79.27 -3.40 68.81
N GLY A 164 -79.92 -4.28 68.06
CA GLY A 164 -81.35 -4.56 68.30
C GLY A 164 -82.43 -3.49 68.11
N GLU A 165 -82.20 -2.35 67.44
CA GLU A 165 -83.30 -1.44 67.07
C GLU A 165 -83.27 -1.03 65.59
N VAL A 166 -84.36 -1.36 64.89
CA VAL A 166 -84.59 -1.00 63.49
C VAL A 166 -85.15 0.41 63.45
N ASN A 167 -84.30 1.38 63.14
CA ASN A 167 -84.70 2.78 63.10
C ASN A 167 -85.53 3.08 61.84
N ALA A 168 -86.84 3.24 62.00
CA ALA A 168 -87.84 3.48 60.96
C ALA A 168 -87.86 4.94 60.45
N HIS A 169 -86.70 5.51 60.12
CA HIS A 169 -86.59 6.92 59.66
C HIS A 169 -85.78 7.15 58.38
N SER A 170 -85.39 6.11 57.65
CA SER A 170 -84.57 6.26 56.43
C SER A 170 -85.37 6.42 55.12
N ARG A 171 -86.67 6.72 55.17
CA ARG A 171 -87.51 6.91 53.95
C ARG A 171 -87.73 8.35 53.49
N SER A 172 -87.08 9.35 54.09
CA SER A 172 -87.20 10.72 53.57
C SER A 172 -85.94 11.54 53.79
N MET A 173 -84.95 11.37 52.92
CA MET A 173 -84.03 12.45 52.60
C MET A 173 -84.11 12.65 51.09
N LYS A 174 -84.49 13.86 50.67
CA LYS A 174 -84.18 14.36 49.32
C LYS A 174 -82.72 13.98 49.06
N ALA A 175 -82.43 13.45 47.87
CA ALA A 175 -81.06 13.20 47.43
C ALA A 175 -80.27 14.51 47.64
N LYS A 176 -79.53 14.58 48.75
CA LYS A 176 -78.41 15.51 48.85
C LYS A 176 -77.51 15.10 47.71
N GLU A 177 -76.98 16.06 46.96
CA GLU A 177 -75.82 15.78 46.10
C GLU A 177 -74.81 15.07 47.01
N GLU A 178 -74.72 13.75 46.88
CA GLU A 178 -73.65 12.98 47.49
C GLU A 178 -72.41 13.56 46.84
N GLU A 179 -71.63 14.30 47.63
CA GLU A 179 -70.29 14.68 47.24
C GLU A 179 -69.64 13.40 46.73
N LEU A 180 -69.37 13.38 45.42
CA LEU A 180 -68.77 12.23 44.74
C LEU A 180 -67.66 11.69 45.62
N ASP A 181 -67.82 10.42 46.03
CA ASP A 181 -66.91 9.73 46.93
C ASP A 181 -65.48 9.93 46.40
N LYS A 182 -64.50 10.15 47.27
CA LYS A 182 -63.17 10.67 46.87
C LYS A 182 -62.54 9.84 45.74
N GLU A 183 -62.79 8.54 45.76
CA GLU A 183 -62.36 7.60 44.73
C GLU A 183 -63.03 7.77 43.37
N THR A 184 -64.31 8.17 43.33
CA THR A 184 -64.98 8.49 42.06
C THR A 184 -64.40 9.76 41.43
N LYS A 185 -63.97 10.75 42.23
CA LYS A 185 -63.25 11.92 41.71
C LYS A 185 -61.87 11.53 41.17
N ASP A 186 -61.10 10.73 41.93
CA ASP A 186 -59.78 10.25 41.50
C ASP A 186 -59.86 9.42 40.20
N THR A 187 -60.90 8.59 40.02
CA THR A 187 -61.09 7.82 38.77
C THR A 187 -61.49 8.69 37.59
N ILE A 188 -62.25 9.76 37.81
CA ILE A 188 -62.59 10.73 36.77
C ILE A 188 -61.34 11.52 36.35
N GLU A 189 -60.51 11.93 37.30
CA GLU A 189 -59.23 12.59 37.02
C GLU A 189 -58.28 11.66 36.26
N TYR A 190 -58.08 10.43 36.73
CA TYR A 190 -57.24 9.43 36.03
C TYR A 190 -57.73 9.14 34.60
N THR A 191 -59.04 8.98 34.40
CA THR A 191 -59.58 8.76 33.05
C THR A 191 -59.43 9.98 32.14
N SER A 192 -59.46 11.19 32.71
CA SER A 192 -59.18 12.43 31.97
C SER A 192 -57.70 12.55 31.59
N GLU A 193 -56.79 12.18 32.49
CA GLU A 193 -55.34 12.16 32.24
C GLU A 193 -54.98 11.15 31.15
N VAL A 194 -55.47 9.92 31.25
CA VAL A 194 -55.26 8.88 30.23
C VAL A 194 -55.85 9.31 28.88
N ARG A 195 -56.96 10.05 28.87
CA ARG A 195 -57.54 10.59 27.63
C ARG A 195 -56.63 11.65 26.99
N ASN A 196 -56.00 12.50 27.80
CA ASN A 196 -55.06 13.52 27.33
C ASN A 196 -53.77 12.87 26.81
N GLU A 197 -53.20 11.91 27.55
CA GLU A 197 -52.03 11.14 27.13
C GLU A 197 -52.29 10.40 25.80
N LYS A 198 -53.48 9.81 25.63
CA LYS A 198 -53.89 9.20 24.37
C LYS A 198 -53.89 10.21 23.21
N GLN A 199 -54.36 11.44 23.43
CA GLN A 199 -54.34 12.48 22.40
C GLN A 199 -52.91 12.89 22.03
N GLU A 200 -52.02 13.04 23.01
CA GLU A 200 -50.61 13.34 22.78
C GLU A 200 -49.89 12.23 22.00
N LEU A 201 -50.14 10.97 22.36
CA LEU A 201 -49.60 9.82 21.64
C LEU A 201 -50.12 9.76 20.20
N LEU A 202 -51.40 10.07 19.96
CA LEU A 202 -51.94 10.15 18.60
C LEU A 202 -51.30 11.28 17.80
N ALA A 203 -51.02 12.44 18.43
CA ALA A 203 -50.29 13.53 17.79
C ALA A 203 -48.86 13.11 17.42
N LYS A 204 -48.13 12.46 18.33
CA LYS A 204 -46.79 11.90 18.07
C LYS A 204 -46.79 10.84 16.96
N VAL A 205 -47.78 9.96 16.93
CA VAL A 205 -47.91 8.98 15.83
C VAL A 205 -48.13 9.68 14.49
N LYS A 206 -48.87 10.80 14.47
CA LYS A 206 -49.08 11.58 13.24
C LYS A 206 -47.79 12.25 12.77
N THR A 207 -47.00 12.84 13.66
CA THR A 207 -45.71 13.45 13.29
C THR A 207 -44.72 12.40 12.79
N LEU A 208 -44.61 11.25 13.48
CA LEU A 208 -43.75 10.15 13.06
C LEU A 208 -44.15 9.58 11.69
N ARG A 209 -45.45 9.51 11.38
CA ARG A 209 -45.91 9.10 10.04
C ARG A 209 -45.51 10.11 8.96
N GLN A 210 -45.59 11.41 9.24
CA GLN A 210 -45.16 12.45 8.31
C GLN A 210 -43.64 12.40 8.06
N GLU A 211 -42.85 12.26 9.12
CA GLU A 211 -41.40 12.10 9.03
C GLU A 211 -41.02 10.84 8.26
N LYS A 212 -41.70 9.71 8.53
CA LYS A 212 -41.50 8.47 7.77
C LYS A 212 -41.76 8.68 6.27
N SER A 213 -42.86 9.33 5.90
CA SER A 213 -43.15 9.61 4.49
C SER A 213 -42.11 10.55 3.86
N LYS A 214 -41.63 11.55 4.61
CA LYS A 214 -40.58 12.46 4.15
C LYS A 214 -39.26 11.73 3.90
N LEU A 215 -38.81 10.92 4.86
CA LEU A 215 -37.60 10.12 4.74
C LEU A 215 -37.69 9.08 3.62
N GLN A 216 -38.87 8.48 3.40
CA GLN A 216 -39.08 7.56 2.27
C GLN A 216 -38.94 8.28 0.92
N ALA A 217 -39.43 9.52 0.80
CA ALA A 217 -39.25 10.32 -0.42
C ALA A 217 -37.77 10.70 -0.62
N GLU A 218 -37.10 11.18 0.43
CA GLU A 218 -35.67 11.51 0.38
C GLU A 218 -34.80 10.30 0.00
N LEU A 219 -35.12 9.11 0.53
CA LEU A 219 -34.41 7.88 0.20
C LEU A 219 -34.58 7.48 -1.27
N LEU A 220 -35.79 7.61 -1.83
CA LEU A 220 -36.03 7.35 -3.25
C LEU A 220 -35.28 8.34 -4.14
N ASP A 221 -35.26 9.62 -3.77
CA ASP A 221 -34.52 10.65 -4.51
C ASP A 221 -33.01 10.39 -4.47
N GLU A 222 -32.45 10.07 -3.30
CA GLU A 222 -31.03 9.72 -3.17
C GLU A 222 -30.68 8.44 -3.94
N LYS A 223 -31.56 7.44 -3.94
CA LYS A 223 -31.38 6.24 -4.77
C LYS A 223 -31.31 6.60 -6.25
N HIS A 224 -32.21 7.44 -6.74
CA HIS A 224 -32.20 7.88 -8.14
C HIS A 224 -30.99 8.75 -8.49
N LYS A 225 -30.54 9.64 -7.59
CA LYS A 225 -29.30 10.41 -7.77
C LYS A 225 -28.08 9.49 -7.80
N GLY A 226 -28.02 8.51 -6.89
CA GLY A 226 -26.98 7.49 -6.84
C GLY A 226 -26.91 6.67 -8.12
N GLU A 227 -28.06 6.17 -8.61
CA GLU A 227 -28.14 5.44 -9.88
C GLU A 227 -27.67 6.27 -11.08
N LYS A 228 -28.04 7.57 -11.14
CA LYS A 228 -27.54 8.48 -12.18
C LYS A 228 -26.03 8.66 -12.12
N ALA A 229 -25.47 8.92 -10.93
CA ALA A 229 -24.04 9.06 -10.75
C ALA A 229 -23.26 7.79 -11.12
N ILE A 230 -23.79 6.61 -10.77
CA ILE A 230 -23.21 5.31 -11.16
C ILE A 230 -23.22 5.16 -12.68
N ASN A 231 -24.32 5.51 -13.36
CA ASN A 231 -24.41 5.42 -14.81
C ASN A 231 -23.47 6.39 -15.52
N ASP A 232 -23.29 7.60 -14.98
CA ASP A 232 -22.32 8.58 -15.48
C ASP A 232 -20.87 8.10 -15.29
N LEU A 233 -20.55 7.48 -14.15
CA LEU A 233 -19.23 6.89 -13.94
C LEU A 233 -18.99 5.72 -14.91
N LYS A 234 -19.98 4.84 -15.11
CA LYS A 234 -19.90 3.74 -16.08
C LYS A 234 -19.71 4.23 -17.52
N SER A 235 -20.29 5.35 -17.91
CA SER A 235 -20.08 5.91 -19.25
C SER A 235 -18.68 6.51 -19.40
N ARG A 236 -18.18 7.21 -18.36
CA ARG A 236 -16.81 7.74 -18.32
C ARG A 236 -15.75 6.65 -18.35
N ILE A 237 -15.94 5.56 -17.59
CA ILE A 237 -15.03 4.41 -17.59
C ILE A 237 -14.96 3.81 -19.00
N ARG A 238 -16.10 3.51 -19.62
CA ARG A 238 -16.15 3.00 -21.01
C ARG A 238 -15.45 3.93 -21.99
N HIS A 239 -15.62 5.23 -21.85
CA HIS A 239 -14.92 6.20 -22.70
C HIS A 239 -13.40 6.18 -22.47
N ALA A 240 -12.96 6.13 -21.21
CA ALA A 240 -11.54 6.04 -20.86
C ALA A 240 -10.89 4.74 -21.38
N GLU A 241 -11.58 3.60 -21.28
CA GLU A 241 -11.15 2.32 -21.84
C GLU A 241 -10.98 2.38 -23.35
N MET A 242 -11.94 2.98 -24.06
CA MET A 242 -11.85 3.17 -25.52
C MET A 242 -10.69 4.10 -25.92
N THR A 243 -10.40 5.13 -25.13
CA THR A 243 -9.24 6.01 -25.36
C THR A 243 -7.94 5.26 -25.10
N ASN A 244 -7.84 4.51 -24.00
CA ASN A 244 -6.62 3.77 -23.64
C ASN A 244 -6.32 2.66 -24.65
N THR A 245 -7.34 1.95 -25.15
CA THR A 245 -7.17 0.97 -26.23
C THR A 245 -6.69 1.62 -27.54
N ARG A 246 -7.19 2.82 -27.86
CA ARG A 246 -6.69 3.60 -29.01
C ARG A 246 -5.23 4.01 -28.83
N ASP A 247 -4.85 4.50 -27.66
CA ASP A 247 -3.49 4.91 -27.36
C ASP A 247 -2.52 3.72 -27.38
N THR A 248 -2.94 2.57 -26.85
CA THR A 248 -2.17 1.32 -26.92
C THR A 248 -1.89 0.91 -28.37
N ARG A 249 -2.91 0.98 -29.26
CA ARG A 249 -2.71 0.72 -30.70
C ARG A 249 -1.74 1.71 -31.32
N ARG A 250 -1.86 3.00 -31.00
CA ARG A 250 -0.94 4.03 -31.51
C ARG A 250 0.50 3.78 -31.05
N CYS A 251 0.71 3.36 -29.80
CA CYS A 251 2.03 2.97 -29.31
C CYS A 251 2.59 1.76 -30.06
N GLN A 252 1.77 0.76 -30.37
CA GLN A 252 2.18 -0.40 -31.17
C GLN A 252 2.56 0.01 -32.60
N GLU A 253 1.79 0.88 -33.24
CA GLU A 253 2.08 1.43 -34.58
C GLU A 253 3.39 2.24 -34.59
N LEU A 254 3.63 3.07 -33.57
CA LEU A 254 4.88 3.82 -33.44
C LEU A 254 6.08 2.90 -33.20
N ASN A 255 5.91 1.86 -32.38
CA ASN A 255 6.98 0.89 -32.13
C ASN A 255 7.33 0.08 -33.38
N SER A 256 6.33 -0.36 -34.15
CA SER A 256 6.57 -1.07 -35.41
C SER A 256 7.20 -0.16 -36.47
N SER A 257 6.76 1.11 -36.55
CA SER A 257 7.37 2.11 -37.43
C SER A 257 8.83 2.40 -37.03
N ASN A 258 9.12 2.59 -35.75
CA ASN A 258 10.48 2.80 -35.24
C ASN A 258 11.37 1.59 -35.49
N ALA A 259 10.85 0.37 -35.31
CA ALA A 259 11.58 -0.85 -35.64
C ALA A 259 11.91 -0.91 -37.14
N ALA A 260 10.95 -0.61 -38.01
CA ALA A 260 11.18 -0.56 -39.46
C ALA A 260 12.21 0.52 -39.85
N LEU A 261 12.13 1.72 -39.26
CA LEU A 261 13.12 2.78 -39.48
C LEU A 261 14.51 2.37 -39.01
N THR A 262 14.62 1.71 -37.86
CA THR A 262 15.90 1.22 -37.32
C THR A 262 16.51 0.17 -38.24
N THR A 263 15.72 -0.80 -38.71
CA THR A 263 16.16 -1.80 -39.68
C THR A 263 16.59 -1.15 -41.00
N ASN A 264 15.80 -0.19 -41.53
CA ASN A 264 16.16 0.53 -42.75
C ASN A 264 17.47 1.31 -42.58
N ALA A 265 17.66 1.98 -41.44
CA ALA A 265 18.91 2.68 -41.13
C ALA A 265 20.08 1.71 -41.04
N GLN A 266 19.92 0.54 -40.41
CA GLN A 266 20.95 -0.50 -40.35
C GLN A 266 21.29 -1.05 -41.73
N ILE A 267 20.30 -1.28 -42.59
CA ILE A 267 20.52 -1.72 -43.98
C ILE A 267 21.28 -0.66 -44.77
N LEU A 268 20.86 0.61 -44.68
CA LEU A 268 21.55 1.72 -45.36
C LEU A 268 22.99 1.88 -44.86
N MET A 269 23.21 1.83 -43.54
CA MET A 269 24.55 1.80 -42.96
C MET A 269 25.36 0.61 -43.46
N GLY A 270 24.74 -0.58 -43.57
CA GLY A 270 25.36 -1.76 -44.15
C GLY A 270 25.77 -1.54 -45.61
N GLN A 271 24.87 -0.98 -46.43
CA GLN A 271 25.15 -0.64 -47.83
C GLN A 271 26.28 0.38 -47.96
N LEU A 272 26.22 1.48 -47.21
CA LEU A 272 27.28 2.50 -47.18
C LEU A 272 28.63 1.92 -46.72
N ASN A 273 28.61 1.05 -45.72
CA ASN A 273 29.82 0.38 -45.25
C ASN A 273 30.40 -0.57 -46.32
N VAL A 274 29.55 -1.30 -47.05
CA VAL A 274 29.98 -2.13 -48.18
C VAL A 274 30.50 -1.28 -49.34
N GLU A 275 29.90 -0.13 -49.64
CA GLU A 275 30.41 0.79 -50.67
C GLU A 275 31.76 1.43 -50.27
N HIS A 276 31.93 1.81 -49.00
CA HIS A 276 33.15 2.46 -48.53
C HIS A 276 34.30 1.50 -48.25
N TYR A 277 34.01 0.30 -47.76
CA TYR A 277 35.04 -0.65 -47.32
C TYR A 277 35.06 -1.97 -48.11
N GLY A 278 34.08 -2.23 -48.99
CA GLY A 278 33.92 -3.51 -49.68
C GLY A 278 33.30 -4.60 -48.78
N VAL A 279 32.87 -5.71 -49.40
CA VAL A 279 32.20 -6.84 -48.72
C VAL A 279 33.06 -7.47 -47.62
N ASP A 280 34.39 -7.41 -47.75
CA ASP A 280 35.36 -8.03 -46.84
C ASP A 280 36.21 -7.04 -46.02
N GLY A 281 35.94 -5.73 -46.12
CA GLY A 281 36.86 -4.70 -45.62
C GLY A 281 36.37 -3.87 -44.44
N ALA A 282 35.22 -4.20 -43.82
CA ALA A 282 34.75 -3.48 -42.64
C ALA A 282 35.87 -3.43 -41.57
N PRO A 283 36.38 -2.24 -41.22
CA PRO A 283 37.52 -2.16 -40.33
C PRO A 283 37.11 -2.63 -38.95
N SER A 284 37.83 -3.62 -38.44
CA SER A 284 37.72 -4.09 -37.06
C SER A 284 37.66 -2.90 -36.10
N GLU A 285 36.81 -2.99 -35.07
CA GLU A 285 36.67 -1.96 -34.03
C GLU A 285 38.02 -1.50 -33.45
N LYS A 286 39.01 -2.40 -33.37
CA LYS A 286 40.39 -2.08 -33.00
C LYS A 286 41.10 -1.18 -34.01
N LYS A 287 40.93 -1.40 -35.32
CA LYS A 287 41.49 -0.53 -36.37
C LYS A 287 40.86 0.85 -36.35
N LEU A 288 39.54 0.95 -36.21
CA LEU A 288 38.85 2.25 -36.11
C LEU A 288 39.27 3.06 -34.88
N LEU A 289 39.42 2.41 -33.72
CA LEU A 289 39.94 3.06 -32.51
C LEU A 289 41.39 3.52 -32.67
N GLN A 290 42.20 2.75 -33.40
CA GLN A 290 43.60 3.09 -33.66
C GLN A 290 43.73 4.24 -34.67
N GLU A 291 42.90 4.25 -35.72
CA GLU A 291 42.79 5.35 -36.68
C GLU A 291 42.30 6.63 -35.99
N ARG A 292 41.24 6.57 -35.18
CA ARG A 292 40.73 7.73 -34.42
C ARG A 292 41.79 8.30 -33.48
N LYS A 293 42.52 7.45 -32.75
CA LYS A 293 43.67 7.88 -31.92
C LYS A 293 44.81 8.48 -32.76
N SER A 294 45.03 7.98 -33.98
CA SER A 294 46.06 8.50 -34.88
C SER A 294 45.65 9.85 -35.49
N GLU A 295 44.37 10.03 -35.80
CA GLU A 295 43.79 11.29 -36.28
C GLU A 295 43.75 12.34 -35.19
N GLU A 296 43.34 11.99 -33.97
CA GLU A 296 43.43 12.89 -32.80
C GLU A 296 44.88 13.33 -32.55
N ARG A 297 45.85 12.42 -32.70
CA ARG A 297 47.28 12.77 -32.62
C ARG A 297 47.74 13.66 -33.78
N ARG A 298 47.21 13.48 -35.00
CA ARG A 298 47.52 14.35 -36.16
C ARG A 298 46.89 15.73 -35.99
N ALA A 299 45.62 15.80 -35.59
CA ALA A 299 44.92 17.05 -35.31
C ALA A 299 45.57 17.81 -34.15
N ALA A 300 46.00 17.12 -33.08
CA ALA A 300 46.76 17.73 -31.99
C ALA A 300 48.13 18.25 -32.45
N LYS A 301 48.80 17.56 -33.38
CA LYS A 301 50.05 18.04 -33.99
C LYS A 301 49.85 19.23 -34.92
N GLN A 302 48.74 19.28 -35.66
CA GLN A 302 48.40 20.43 -36.52
C GLN A 302 48.05 21.67 -35.67
N LEU A 303 47.32 21.49 -34.57
CA LEU A 303 47.10 22.55 -33.58
C LEU A 303 48.39 23.01 -32.89
N ALA A 304 49.37 22.12 -32.71
CA ALA A 304 50.68 22.47 -32.16
C ALA A 304 51.66 23.05 -33.19
N GLN A 305 51.31 23.05 -34.48
CA GLN A 305 52.12 23.61 -35.58
C GLN A 305 51.52 24.89 -36.17
N GLN A 306 50.37 25.35 -35.68
CA GLN A 306 49.93 26.72 -35.97
C GLN A 306 50.75 27.68 -35.09
N PRO A 307 51.54 28.59 -35.68
CA PRO A 307 52.12 29.69 -34.92
C PRO A 307 50.97 30.57 -34.42
N GLU A 308 51.02 30.94 -33.14
CA GLU A 308 50.23 32.07 -32.64
C GLU A 308 50.70 33.33 -33.35
N GLU A 309 50.00 33.75 -34.40
CA GLU A 309 50.06 35.13 -34.88
C GLU A 309 48.94 35.92 -34.20
N GLU A 310 49.34 36.81 -33.30
CA GLU A 310 48.49 37.81 -32.68
C GLU A 310 48.20 38.98 -33.66
N ASN A 311 46.89 39.27 -33.78
CA ASN A 311 46.23 40.59 -33.81
C ASN A 311 46.11 41.48 -35.09
N HIS A 312 44.85 41.97 -35.21
CA HIS A 312 44.31 43.15 -35.93
C HIS A 312 44.17 43.03 -37.46
N HIS A 313 43.06 43.42 -38.14
CA HIS A 313 42.16 44.57 -37.98
C HIS A 313 40.81 44.37 -38.75
N HIS A 314 39.84 45.24 -38.46
CA HIS A 314 38.60 45.62 -39.15
C HIS A 314 38.30 45.12 -40.58
N GLN A 315 37.04 44.81 -40.90
CA GLN A 315 36.17 45.73 -41.67
C GLN A 315 34.70 45.25 -41.75
N GLU A 316 33.80 46.23 -41.63
CA GLU A 316 32.36 46.19 -41.85
C GLU A 316 31.98 45.76 -43.26
N THR A 317 30.84 45.08 -43.41
CA THR A 317 29.85 45.41 -44.45
C THR A 317 28.46 45.09 -43.91
N GLU A 318 27.73 46.15 -43.61
CA GLU A 318 26.26 46.19 -43.66
C GLU A 318 25.79 45.97 -45.11
N ASP A 319 24.58 45.39 -45.23
CA ASP A 319 23.55 45.61 -46.27
C ASP A 319 22.64 44.37 -46.21
N GLY A 320 21.41 44.39 -45.70
CA GLY A 320 20.41 45.44 -45.83
C GLY A 320 19.41 45.00 -46.90
N HIS A 321 18.35 44.27 -46.52
CA HIS A 321 17.05 44.38 -47.18
C HIS A 321 15.87 44.04 -46.25
N SER A 322 15.20 45.14 -45.91
CA SER A 322 13.85 45.29 -45.38
C SER A 322 12.77 44.71 -46.31
N SER A 323 11.69 44.16 -45.73
CA SER A 323 10.29 44.53 -46.01
C SER A 323 9.35 43.70 -45.11
N HIS A 324 8.82 44.24 -44.01
CA HIS A 324 7.53 44.93 -43.87
C HIS A 324 6.25 44.07 -44.03
N ASN A 325 5.54 43.98 -42.89
CA ASN A 325 4.09 44.11 -42.71
C ASN A 325 3.12 43.01 -43.20
N ASN A 326 2.44 42.32 -42.26
CA ASN A 326 1.17 42.82 -41.71
C ASN A 326 0.55 41.92 -40.61
N HIS A 327 0.11 42.59 -39.55
CA HIS A 327 -0.88 42.25 -38.52
C HIS A 327 -2.17 41.60 -39.07
N THR A 328 -2.94 40.71 -38.41
CA THR A 328 -3.53 40.65 -37.04
C THR A 328 -4.08 39.19 -36.78
N PRO A 329 -4.99 38.86 -35.81
CA PRO A 329 -4.61 38.24 -34.53
C PRO A 329 -5.49 37.01 -34.12
N TYR A 330 -4.91 35.89 -33.69
CA TYR A 330 -5.70 34.94 -32.89
C TYR A 330 -4.86 34.35 -31.76
N HIS A 331 -5.28 34.70 -30.54
CA HIS A 331 -4.94 34.02 -29.30
C HIS A 331 -5.09 32.51 -29.44
N ARG A 332 -4.01 31.76 -29.18
CA ARG A 332 -4.11 30.35 -28.78
C ARG A 332 -3.17 30.11 -27.61
N ASN A 333 -3.78 29.86 -26.47
CA ASN A 333 -3.12 29.54 -25.21
C ASN A 333 -2.16 28.36 -25.38
N GLU A 334 -0.93 28.59 -24.97
CA GLU A 334 0.09 27.57 -24.74
C GLU A 334 -0.32 26.73 -23.53
N THR A 335 -0.63 25.46 -23.75
CA THR A 335 -0.40 24.43 -22.73
C THR A 335 0.81 23.63 -23.21
N GLY A 336 1.98 24.04 -22.70
CA GLY A 336 3.23 23.34 -22.90
C GLY A 336 3.19 21.96 -22.25
N ASN A 337 3.56 20.94 -23.04
CA ASN A 337 4.01 19.67 -22.50
C ASN A 337 5.06 19.10 -23.47
N SER A 338 6.29 19.62 -23.37
CA SER A 338 7.45 19.08 -24.04
C SER A 338 8.25 18.22 -23.04
N VAL A 339 8.07 16.90 -23.16
CA VAL A 339 9.06 15.93 -22.67
C VAL A 339 10.12 15.82 -23.76
N ALA A 340 11.25 16.49 -23.57
CA ALA A 340 12.40 16.40 -24.46
C ALA A 340 13.29 15.24 -24.01
N ALA A 341 13.27 14.15 -24.78
CA ALA A 341 14.32 13.16 -24.84
C ALA A 341 15.52 13.73 -25.63
N GLY A 342 16.74 13.36 -25.22
CA GLY A 342 17.99 13.89 -25.76
C GLY A 342 18.47 13.20 -27.05
N SER A 343 19.28 13.96 -27.81
CA SER A 343 20.43 13.58 -28.67
C SER A 343 20.80 14.83 -29.49
N GLY A 344 22.03 15.33 -29.68
CA GLY A 344 23.39 15.01 -29.24
C GLY A 344 24.35 16.07 -29.82
N ILE A 345 25.62 16.03 -29.37
CA ILE A 345 26.86 16.49 -30.04
C ILE A 345 27.30 17.99 -29.90
N SER A 346 28.28 18.17 -29.00
CA SER A 346 29.61 18.84 -29.11
C SER A 346 29.75 20.32 -29.54
N SER A 347 30.19 21.16 -28.59
CA SER A 347 31.41 22.00 -28.75
C SER A 347 31.93 22.48 -27.38
N ARG A 348 33.21 22.82 -27.36
CA ARG A 348 34.21 22.80 -26.28
C ARG A 348 34.33 24.16 -25.55
N ARG A 349 34.33 24.12 -24.20
CA ARG A 349 34.97 25.04 -23.19
C ARG A 349 34.77 26.57 -23.40
N GLN A 350 34.25 27.36 -22.45
CA GLN A 350 34.81 27.63 -21.13
C GLN A 350 33.89 28.62 -20.35
N SER A 351 34.02 28.60 -19.01
CA SER A 351 33.72 29.66 -18.03
C SER A 351 32.28 30.19 -17.88
N ALA A 352 31.58 29.74 -16.84
CA ALA A 352 31.30 30.54 -15.64
C ALA A 352 30.20 29.85 -14.83
N ALA A 353 30.43 29.72 -13.51
CA ALA A 353 29.44 29.28 -12.56
C ALA A 353 28.24 30.24 -12.55
N ALA A 354 27.09 29.79 -13.02
CA ALA A 354 25.81 30.44 -12.76
C ALA A 354 24.82 29.36 -12.33
N LYS A 355 24.63 29.25 -11.02
CA LYS A 355 23.52 28.49 -10.43
C LYS A 355 22.21 29.05 -11.03
N PRO A 356 21.32 28.24 -11.62
CA PRO A 356 20.00 28.74 -11.96
C PRO A 356 19.26 29.07 -10.65
N PRO A 357 18.44 30.14 -10.61
CA PRO A 357 17.76 30.53 -9.40
C PRO A 357 16.78 29.41 -9.01
N LEU A 358 16.80 29.02 -7.73
CA LEU A 358 15.78 28.16 -7.13
C LEU A 358 14.45 28.90 -7.19
N VAL A 359 13.74 28.77 -8.31
CA VAL A 359 12.32 29.09 -8.39
C VAL A 359 11.65 28.10 -7.46
N ALA A 360 11.14 28.61 -6.34
CA ALA A 360 10.33 27.84 -5.42
C ALA A 360 9.20 27.17 -6.20
N LEU A 361 9.29 25.85 -6.35
CA LEU A 361 8.23 25.00 -6.87
C LEU A 361 7.03 25.23 -5.95
N LYS A 362 6.08 26.06 -6.40
CA LYS A 362 4.80 26.18 -5.72
C LYS A 362 4.15 24.80 -5.74
N HIS A 363 3.99 24.20 -4.56
CA HIS A 363 3.26 22.96 -4.39
C HIS A 363 1.85 23.12 -5.00
N THR A 364 1.43 22.16 -5.79
CA THR A 364 0.07 22.16 -6.35
C THR A 364 -0.95 21.98 -5.23
N GLU A 365 -2.18 22.49 -5.39
CA GLU A 365 -3.24 22.37 -4.37
C GLU A 365 -3.50 20.92 -3.93
N SER A 366 -3.30 19.96 -4.85
CA SER A 366 -3.33 18.52 -4.58
C SER A 366 -2.25 18.08 -3.59
N GLN A 367 -1.01 18.59 -3.73
CA GLN A 367 0.08 18.30 -2.81
C GLN A 367 -0.16 18.97 -1.44
N LEU A 368 -0.67 20.19 -1.42
CA LEU A 368 -1.02 20.89 -0.17
C LEU A 368 -2.15 20.19 0.58
N ASN A 369 -3.19 19.70 -0.12
CA ASN A 369 -4.27 18.93 0.50
C ASN A 369 -3.78 17.58 1.04
N ARG A 370 -2.88 16.89 0.33
CA ARG A 370 -2.28 15.64 0.80
C ARG A 370 -1.39 15.88 2.03
N GLU A 371 -0.60 16.95 2.05
CA GLU A 371 0.22 17.31 3.22
C GLU A 371 -0.63 17.76 4.42
N ALA A 372 -1.73 18.49 4.18
CA ALA A 372 -2.67 18.88 5.23
C ALA A 372 -3.39 17.66 5.84
N ALA A 373 -3.81 16.70 5.01
CA ALA A 373 -4.41 15.45 5.47
C ALA A 373 -3.43 14.63 6.31
N LEU A 374 -2.17 14.49 5.86
CA LEU A 374 -1.14 13.78 6.61
C LEU A 374 -0.80 14.46 7.94
N ARG A 375 -0.78 15.80 8.00
CA ARG A 375 -0.59 16.53 9.27
C ARG A 375 -1.77 16.36 10.21
N ALA A 376 -3.00 16.36 9.71
CA ALA A 376 -4.19 16.11 10.51
C ALA A 376 -4.18 14.68 11.09
N GLU A 377 -3.78 13.68 10.29
CA GLU A 377 -3.70 12.29 10.72
C GLU A 377 -2.62 12.07 11.79
N VAL A 378 -1.45 12.69 11.64
CA VAL A 378 -0.39 12.66 12.66
C VAL A 378 -0.80 13.40 13.94
N GLY A 379 -1.59 14.48 13.82
CA GLY A 379 -2.19 15.17 14.95
C GLY A 379 -3.17 14.28 15.72
N HIS A 380 -4.07 13.60 14.99
CA HIS A 380 -5.07 12.70 15.58
C HIS A 380 -4.43 11.52 16.31
N ARG A 381 -3.41 10.90 15.70
CA ARG A 381 -2.66 9.79 16.35
C ARG A 381 -1.95 10.24 17.63
N ARG A 382 -1.39 11.45 17.66
CA ARG A 382 -0.80 12.01 18.88
C ARG A 382 -1.84 12.29 19.96
N GLU A 383 -3.01 12.80 19.59
CA GLU A 383 -4.10 13.06 20.55
C GLU A 383 -4.69 11.76 21.12
N GLU A 384 -4.78 10.71 20.30
CA GLU A 384 -5.18 9.36 20.74
C GLU A 384 -4.13 8.74 21.68
N GLU A 385 -2.83 8.85 21.36
CA GLU A 385 -1.75 8.35 22.24
C GLU A 385 -1.72 9.08 23.58
N VAL A 386 -1.91 10.40 23.59
CA VAL A 386 -1.97 11.20 24.83
C VAL A 386 -3.22 10.87 25.64
N SER A 387 -4.35 10.64 24.99
CA SER A 387 -5.61 10.24 25.64
C SER A 387 -5.52 8.83 26.23
N ALA A 388 -4.90 7.88 25.51
CA ALA A 388 -4.64 6.52 25.98
C ALA A 388 -3.64 6.51 27.16
N ALA A 389 -2.58 7.33 27.10
CA ALA A 389 -1.63 7.47 28.20
C ALA A 389 -2.28 8.08 29.45
N ARG A 390 -3.21 9.03 29.28
CA ARG A 390 -3.97 9.64 30.38
C ARG A 390 -4.99 8.69 31.00
N ALA A 391 -5.64 7.85 30.19
CA ALA A 391 -6.54 6.80 30.66
C ALA A 391 -5.78 5.73 31.48
N ARG A 392 -4.60 5.29 31.02
CA ARG A 392 -3.74 4.34 31.75
C ARG A 392 -3.21 4.89 33.08
N ARG A 393 -2.92 6.19 33.16
CA ARG A 393 -2.54 6.83 34.44
C ARG A 393 -3.71 6.84 35.42
N ARG A 394 -4.93 7.19 34.98
CA ARG A 394 -6.13 7.18 35.84
C ARG A 394 -6.48 5.80 36.38
N SER A 395 -6.37 4.74 35.57
CA SER A 395 -6.62 3.37 36.04
C SER A 395 -5.57 2.91 37.06
N SER A 396 -4.29 3.29 36.88
CA SER A 396 -3.24 2.97 37.85
C SER A 396 -3.43 3.67 39.21
N THR A 397 -4.01 4.87 39.23
CA THR A 397 -4.28 5.60 40.49
C THR A 397 -5.47 5.03 41.25
N GLN A 398 -6.51 4.54 40.55
CA GLN A 398 -7.66 3.87 41.18
C GLN A 398 -7.29 2.50 41.77
N LEU A 399 -6.39 1.75 41.12
CA LEU A 399 -5.88 0.47 41.64
C LEU A 399 -4.98 0.65 42.87
N SER A 400 -4.22 1.75 42.95
CA SER A 400 -3.40 2.05 44.14
C SER A 400 -4.24 2.39 45.37
N GLN A 401 -5.36 3.10 45.21
CA GLN A 401 -6.24 3.47 46.32
C GLN A 401 -7.11 2.31 46.84
N ALA A 402 -7.35 1.28 46.03
CA ALA A 402 -8.07 0.08 46.44
C ALA A 402 -7.21 -0.91 47.26
N SER A 403 -5.90 -0.68 47.37
CA SER A 403 -4.96 -1.55 48.10
C SER A 403 -4.61 -1.06 49.53
N GLU A 404 -5.13 0.10 49.94
CA GLU A 404 -4.90 0.70 51.26
C GLU A 404 -6.14 0.66 52.20
N HIS A 405 -7.14 -0.19 51.88
CA HIS A 405 -8.31 -0.42 52.75
C HIS A 405 -8.45 -1.86 53.20
#